data_AF-A0A0L0CKB0-F1
#
_entry.id   AF-A0A0L0CKB0-F1
#
_cell.length_a   1.000
_cell.length_b   1.000
_cell.length_c   1.000
_cell.angle_alpha   90.00
_cell.angle_beta   90.00
_cell.angle_gamma   90.00
#
_symmetry.space_group_name_H-M   'P 1'
#
loop_
_entity.id
_entity.type
_entity.pdbx_description
1 polymer ?
#
loop_
_entity_poly.entity_id
_entity_poly.type
_entity_poly.pdbx_seq_one_letter_code
_entity_poly.pdbx_strand_id
1 'polypeptide(L)'
;MRLTLINLFKDTVPGHIFRGKRRLVKPVSKKAMETLERDYQRQEKIMLLLRHPYLTVEESFGHVKDLKKSEAKINMWNDAKTMKKLKPHVTLEDRLNHLKVKESWD
;
A
#
# COMPACT_ATOMS: atom_id res chain seq x y z
N MET A 1 -43.38 -9.41 20.63
CA MET A 1 -42.04 -9.91 20.22
C MET A 1 -41.07 -9.78 21.39
N ARG A 2 -40.56 -10.91 21.92
CA ARG A 2 -39.72 -10.95 23.12
C ARG A 2 -38.23 -10.76 22.79
N LEU A 3 -37.87 -9.63 22.17
CA LEU A 3 -36.46 -9.27 21.92
C LEU A 3 -35.68 -8.97 23.22
N THR A 4 -36.39 -8.75 24.33
CA THR A 4 -35.82 -8.45 25.65
C THR A 4 -35.18 -9.66 26.34
N LEU A 5 -35.68 -10.88 26.09
CA LEU A 5 -35.13 -12.11 26.70
C LEU A 5 -33.73 -12.44 26.20
N ILE A 6 -33.44 -12.21 24.91
CA ILE A 6 -32.14 -12.53 24.31
C ILE A 6 -31.04 -11.59 24.83
N ASN A 7 -31.39 -10.34 25.14
CA ASN A 7 -30.44 -9.35 25.66
C ASN A 7 -30.15 -9.51 27.17
N LEU A 8 -30.97 -10.26 27.92
CA LEU A 8 -30.73 -10.51 29.35
C LEU A 8 -29.56 -11.48 29.59
N PHE A 9 -29.29 -12.38 28.65
CA PHE A 9 -28.23 -13.39 28.78
C PHE A 9 -26.87 -12.90 28.24
N LYS A 10 -26.76 -11.63 27.84
CA LYS A 10 -25.56 -11.09 27.22
C LYS A 10 -24.88 -10.11 28.19
N ASP A 11 -24.02 -10.64 29.06
CA ASP A 11 -23.11 -9.86 29.90
C ASP A 11 -22.12 -9.09 29.00
N THR A 12 -22.58 -7.97 28.47
CA THR A 12 -21.83 -7.14 27.53
C THR A 12 -21.88 -5.69 27.96
N VAL A 13 -20.87 -4.96 27.51
CA VAL A 13 -20.73 -3.54 27.82
C VAL A 13 -21.91 -2.77 27.20
N PRO A 14 -22.57 -1.85 27.94
CA PRO A 14 -23.61 -1.02 27.37
C PRO A 14 -23.04 -0.08 26.30
N GLY A 15 -23.57 -0.13 25.09
CA GLY A 15 -23.12 0.70 23.96
C GLY A 15 -21.87 0.16 23.26
N HIS A 16 -20.97 1.05 22.84
CA HIS A 16 -19.81 0.67 22.04
C HIS A 16 -18.71 0.01 22.90
N ILE A 17 -18.34 -1.22 22.56
CA ILE A 17 -17.48 -2.11 23.37
C ILE A 17 -16.13 -1.47 23.76
N PHE A 18 -15.45 -0.78 22.83
CA PHE A 18 -14.10 -0.24 23.05
C PHE A 18 -14.05 1.27 23.35
N ARG A 19 -15.19 1.93 23.57
CA ARG A 19 -15.26 3.40 23.71
C ARG A 19 -16.24 3.80 24.83
N GLY A 20 -16.11 5.03 25.34
CA GLY A 20 -16.99 5.55 26.39
C GLY A 20 -16.59 5.17 27.83
N LYS A 21 -17.49 5.47 28.78
CA LYS A 21 -17.24 5.33 30.23
C LYS A 21 -17.17 3.88 30.69
N ARG A 22 -18.11 3.05 30.23
CA ARG A 22 -18.12 1.61 30.49
C ARG A 22 -17.63 0.95 29.21
N ARG A 23 -16.43 0.35 29.23
CA ARG A 23 -15.77 -0.27 28.08
C ARG A 23 -15.11 -1.58 28.49
N LEU A 24 -14.92 -2.49 27.53
CA LEU A 24 -14.13 -3.69 27.75
C LEU A 24 -12.65 -3.30 27.74
N VAL A 25 -12.02 -3.29 28.92
CA VAL A 25 -10.60 -3.02 29.06
C VAL A 25 -9.84 -4.31 28.85
N LYS A 26 -9.04 -4.38 27.78
CA LYS A 26 -8.12 -5.50 27.56
C LYS A 26 -6.90 -5.32 28.47
N PRO A 27 -6.63 -6.25 29.41
CA PRO A 27 -5.43 -6.19 30.22
C PRO A 27 -4.19 -6.43 29.36
N VAL A 28 -3.07 -5.83 29.76
CA VAL A 28 -1.79 -6.06 29.09
C VAL A 28 -1.32 -7.47 29.43
N SER A 29 -1.14 -8.32 28.41
CA SER A 29 -0.64 -9.67 28.60
C SER A 29 0.89 -9.68 28.69
N LYS A 30 1.46 -10.66 29.41
CA LYS A 30 2.91 -10.84 29.47
C LYS A 30 3.55 -10.95 28.08
N LYS A 31 2.91 -11.70 27.17
CA LYS A 31 3.35 -11.82 25.77
C LYS A 31 3.39 -10.46 25.06
N ALA A 32 2.42 -9.58 25.29
CA ALA A 32 2.42 -8.24 24.70
C ALA A 32 3.61 -7.40 25.20
N MET A 33 3.94 -7.49 26.49
CA MET A 33 5.11 -6.83 27.06
C MET A 33 6.41 -7.36 26.46
N GLU A 34 6.57 -8.69 26.38
CA GLU A 34 7.79 -9.29 25.81
C GLU A 34 7.97 -8.96 24.32
N THR A 35 6.89 -8.86 23.54
CA THR A 35 6.98 -8.43 22.13
C THR A 35 7.49 -6.99 22.04
N LEU A 36 6.91 -6.10 22.85
CA LEU A 36 7.28 -4.69 22.89
C LEU A 36 8.73 -4.50 23.32
N GLU A 37 9.21 -5.26 24.30
CA GLU A 37 10.60 -5.25 24.72
C GLU A 37 11.56 -5.67 23.59
N ARG A 38 11.25 -6.77 22.88
CA ARG A 38 12.05 -7.23 21.73
C ARG A 38 12.07 -6.19 20.60
N ASP A 39 10.96 -5.49 20.38
CA ASP A 39 10.88 -4.45 19.38
C ASP A 39 11.75 -3.25 19.74
N TYR A 40 11.77 -2.83 21.01
CA TYR A 40 12.68 -1.79 21.47
C TYR A 40 14.15 -2.19 21.36
N GLN A 41 14.50 -3.41 21.75
CA GLN A 41 15.87 -3.92 21.57
C GLN A 41 16.29 -3.93 20.09
N ARG A 42 15.35 -4.24 19.17
CA ARG A 42 15.62 -4.18 17.72
C ARG A 42 15.82 -2.74 17.26
N GLN A 43 14.98 -1.82 17.71
CA GLN A 43 15.07 -0.40 17.36
C GLN A 43 16.38 0.20 17.86
N GLU A 44 16.80 -0.11 19.08
CA GLU A 44 18.06 0.38 19.65
C GLU A 44 19.27 -0.08 18.82
N LYS A 45 19.30 -1.35 18.41
CA LYS A 45 20.33 -1.88 17.50
C LYS A 45 20.35 -1.15 16.17
N ILE A 46 19.17 -0.86 15.59
CA ILE A 46 19.06 -0.12 14.33
C ILE A 46 19.54 1.32 14.50
N MET A 47 19.16 1.99 15.61
CA MET A 47 19.58 3.36 15.89
C MET A 47 21.10 3.46 16.03
N LEU A 48 21.74 2.49 16.67
CA LEU A 48 23.19 2.45 16.80
C LEU A 48 23.86 2.37 15.42
N LEU A 49 23.35 1.54 14.52
CA LEU A 49 23.86 1.41 13.15
C LEU A 49 23.65 2.68 12.33
N LEU A 50 22.49 3.33 12.46
CA LEU A 50 22.16 4.54 11.72
C LEU A 50 22.83 5.81 12.27
N ARG A 51 23.41 5.75 13.49
CA ARG A 51 24.05 6.91 14.14
C ARG A 51 25.27 7.43 13.39
N HIS A 52 26.01 6.54 12.72
CA HIS A 52 27.27 6.87 12.07
C HIS A 52 27.16 6.73 10.55
N PRO A 53 26.80 7.80 9.84
CA PRO A 53 26.76 7.79 8.38
C PRO A 53 28.17 7.69 7.80
N TYR A 54 28.29 7.03 6.64
CA TYR A 54 29.55 6.90 5.92
C TYR A 54 29.96 8.17 5.17
N LEU A 55 28.98 8.88 4.59
CA LEU A 55 29.18 10.15 3.90
C LEU A 55 28.54 11.29 4.69
N THR A 56 29.19 12.44 4.66
CA THR A 56 28.57 13.70 5.10
C THR A 56 27.48 14.14 4.13
N VAL A 57 26.61 15.04 4.59
CA VAL A 57 25.52 15.58 3.75
C VAL A 57 26.08 16.25 2.49
N GLU A 58 27.19 16.97 2.62
CA GLU A 58 27.86 17.66 1.52
C GLU A 58 28.41 16.68 0.48
N GLU A 59 29.11 15.62 0.92
CA GLU A 59 29.63 14.57 0.02
C GLU A 59 28.52 13.77 -0.65
N SER A 60 27.38 13.60 0.04
CA SER A 60 26.22 12.92 -0.53
C SER A 60 25.52 13.75 -1.63
N PHE A 61 25.82 15.04 -1.75
CA PHE A 61 25.18 15.88 -2.74
C PHE A 61 25.68 15.56 -4.16
N GLY A 62 24.82 14.94 -4.97
CA GLY A 62 25.08 14.74 -6.39
C GLY A 62 25.89 13.49 -6.76
N HIS A 63 26.35 12.68 -5.80
CA HIS A 63 27.15 11.47 -6.03
C HIS A 63 26.48 10.41 -6.94
N VAL A 64 25.14 10.47 -7.12
CA VAL A 64 24.38 9.52 -7.96
C VAL A 64 23.87 10.15 -9.27
N LYS A 65 24.16 11.43 -9.54
CA LYS A 65 23.62 12.12 -10.72
C LYS A 65 24.03 11.44 -12.03
N ASP A 66 25.28 11.04 -12.14
CA ASP A 66 25.83 10.40 -13.33
C ASP A 66 25.20 9.04 -13.63
N LEU A 67 24.63 8.38 -12.61
CA LEU A 67 24.02 7.08 -12.74
C LEU A 67 22.66 7.14 -13.46
N LYS A 68 22.04 8.32 -13.59
CA LYS A 68 20.77 8.61 -14.31
C LYS A 68 19.58 7.67 -14.02
N LYS A 69 19.65 6.88 -12.95
CA LYS A 69 18.64 5.88 -12.60
C LYS A 69 17.29 6.51 -12.22
N SER A 70 17.31 7.69 -11.60
CA SER A 70 16.10 8.45 -11.29
C SER A 70 15.41 8.91 -12.58
N GLU A 71 16.16 9.52 -13.49
CA GLU A 71 15.67 10.00 -14.80
C GLU A 71 15.09 8.85 -15.62
N ALA A 72 15.79 7.71 -15.70
CA ALA A 72 15.30 6.53 -16.40
C ALA A 72 13.98 5.99 -15.81
N LYS A 73 13.83 5.98 -14.48
CA LYS A 73 12.58 5.58 -13.81
C LYS A 73 11.44 6.57 -14.08
N ILE A 74 11.74 7.87 -14.06
CA ILE A 74 10.76 8.93 -14.34
C ILE A 74 10.29 8.83 -15.80
N ASN A 75 11.22 8.65 -16.74
CA ASN A 75 10.90 8.46 -18.16
C ASN A 75 10.06 7.21 -18.37
N MET A 76 10.45 6.06 -17.80
CA MET A 76 9.66 4.83 -17.87
C MET A 76 8.22 5.03 -17.35
N TRP A 77 8.06 5.75 -16.24
CA TRP A 77 6.74 6.04 -15.68
C TRP A 77 5.91 6.96 -16.55
N ASN A 78 6.54 7.99 -17.12
CA ASN A 78 5.91 8.93 -18.04
C ASN A 78 5.52 8.24 -19.34
N ASP A 79 6.40 7.42 -19.92
CA ASP A 79 6.16 6.65 -21.12
C ASP A 79 5.04 5.64 -20.88
N ALA A 80 5.10 4.88 -19.79
CA ALA A 80 4.05 3.91 -19.45
C ALA A 80 2.68 4.58 -19.20
N LYS A 81 2.65 5.76 -18.57
CA LYS A 81 1.41 6.53 -18.39
C LYS A 81 0.91 7.18 -19.66
N THR A 82 1.81 7.67 -20.51
CA THR A 82 1.48 8.35 -21.76
C THR A 82 0.96 7.33 -22.78
N MET A 83 1.65 6.20 -22.93
CA MET A 83 1.23 5.10 -23.80
C MET A 83 -0.11 4.49 -23.37
N LYS A 84 -0.41 4.43 -22.07
CA LYS A 84 -1.73 3.97 -21.58
C LYS A 84 -2.87 4.96 -21.79
N LYS A 85 -2.58 6.26 -21.90
CA LYS A 85 -3.59 7.31 -22.15
C LYS A 85 -3.89 7.50 -23.63
N LEU A 86 -2.95 7.16 -24.50
CA LEU A 86 -3.13 7.20 -25.94
C LEU A 86 -4.09 6.09 -26.36
N LYS A 87 -5.10 6.44 -27.15
CA LYS A 87 -5.94 5.45 -27.81
C LYS A 87 -5.07 4.65 -28.79
N PRO A 88 -5.31 3.33 -28.95
CA PRO A 88 -4.59 2.55 -29.95
C PRO A 88 -4.84 3.12 -31.35
N HIS A 89 -3.83 3.00 -32.22
CA HIS A 89 -3.99 3.33 -33.63
C HIS A 89 -5.01 2.38 -34.26
N VAL A 90 -5.95 2.94 -35.03
CA VAL A 90 -6.92 2.17 -35.80
C VAL A 90 -6.50 2.25 -37.25
N THR A 91 -6.25 1.11 -37.88
CA THR A 91 -5.85 1.06 -39.30
C THR A 91 -7.07 1.16 -40.22
N LEU A 92 -6.83 1.52 -41.48
CA LEU A 92 -7.87 1.51 -42.52
C LEU A 92 -8.43 0.09 -42.73
N GLU A 93 -7.57 -0.92 -42.64
CA GLU A 93 -7.95 -2.33 -42.75
C GLU A 93 -8.92 -2.75 -41.66
N ASP A 94 -8.64 -2.41 -40.39
CA ASP A 94 -9.55 -2.66 -39.25
C ASP A 94 -10.93 -2.04 -39.50
N ARG A 95 -10.95 -0.83 -40.08
CA ARG A 95 -12.19 -0.14 -40.41
C ARG A 95 -12.90 -0.75 -41.60
N LEU A 96 -12.22 -1.28 -42.60
CA LEU A 96 -12.82 -1.82 -43.83
C LEU A 96 -13.15 -3.31 -43.73
N ASN A 97 -12.67 -4.00 -42.70
CA ASN A 97 -12.87 -5.44 -42.51
C ASN A 97 -14.36 -5.85 -42.42
N HIS A 98 -15.23 -4.96 -41.93
CA HIS A 98 -16.68 -5.21 -41.88
C HIS A 98 -17.33 -5.39 -43.26
N LEU A 99 -16.70 -4.93 -44.34
CA LEU A 99 -17.19 -5.08 -45.71
C LEU A 99 -16.99 -6.50 -46.25
N LYS A 100 -16.05 -7.27 -45.69
CA LYS A 100 -15.74 -8.65 -46.10
C LYS A 100 -16.78 -9.68 -45.65
N VAL A 101 -17.74 -9.30 -44.81
CA VAL A 101 -18.77 -10.21 -44.26
C VAL A 101 -19.64 -10.85 -45.36
N LYS A 102 -19.77 -10.22 -46.53
CA LYS A 102 -20.54 -10.72 -47.67
C LYS A 102 -19.67 -11.31 -48.80
N GLU A 103 -18.38 -11.48 -48.55
CA GLU A 103 -17.46 -12.04 -49.53
C GLU A 103 -17.67 -13.57 -49.60
N SER A 104 -18.56 -14.00 -50.51
CA SER A 104 -18.75 -15.40 -50.85
C SER A 104 -17.71 -15.81 -51.89
N TRP A 105 -17.13 -17.00 -51.72
CA TRP A 105 -16.34 -17.64 -52.77
C TRP A 105 -17.28 -18.06 -53.91
N ASP A 106 -16.88 -17.82 -55.16
CA ASP A 106 -17.49 -18.44 -56.35
C ASP A 106 -17.21 -19.96 -56.35
#